data_AF-A0A0A7EJU1-F1
#
_entry.id   AF-A0A0A7EJU1-F1
#
_cell.length_a   1.000
_cell.length_b   1.000
_cell.length_c   1.000
_cell.angle_alpha   90.00
_cell.angle_beta   90.00
_cell.angle_gamma   90.00
#
_symmetry.space_group_name_H-M   'P 1'
#
loop_
_entity.id
_entity.type
_entity.pdbx_description
1 polymer ?
#
loop_
_entity_poly.entity_id
_entity_poly.type
_entity_poly.pdbx_seq_one_letter_code
_entity_poly.pdbx_strand_id
1 'polypeptide(L)'
;MKIIVMSLLVLVCHTSYAHTLYSRMSECEPNLSINGKEFRATVNYKRSDSKDDQINKVRQKLYRIISQQLNDYPNGLIEQSVLFINNSQTKQVTGTVAVKHVKRCTGKTYHITQDSLELLTAIVNKNDFPAIKFTTEYTFTPSLPEEIKPIDVDGKITHNSVFGVPLGATYEEARAKLERFSLQWPINDNLFIALIGRNHLFIFENDIFKGYQYHHSLLPMSLANQLELVTLDIELLANDAIFSTKMLLTENQKNTLKKAYPTVAFQTMHSDNETSFSKIESVQVGKLADINQLKPLPCYKNNASFNQFLTQQKEKLVSLIDVNDKRSLLTGCSQKFTLTGNNKLKEIILLDEIGNGQNNAKTINTLVSSLKPWTLDNVKYGQTASELLALGATLEWQQALLETPQWHGIFEMYDDVIYAGKIIPLALD
;
A
#
# COMPACT_ATOMS: atom_id res chain seq x y z
N MET A 1 50.46 37.22 -49.68
CA MET A 1 50.37 35.81 -49.19
C MET A 1 50.00 35.88 -47.72
N LYS A 2 48.77 35.53 -47.29
CA LYS A 2 48.33 34.14 -46.95
C LYS A 2 49.34 33.52 -45.97
N ILE A 3 49.08 33.35 -44.67
CA ILE A 3 48.00 32.55 -44.08
C ILE A 3 47.74 32.98 -42.61
N ILE A 4 46.46 32.94 -42.26
CA ILE A 4 45.83 33.07 -40.95
C ILE A 4 46.29 31.93 -40.02
N VAL A 5 46.72 32.23 -38.80
CA VAL A 5 46.66 31.28 -37.68
C VAL A 5 46.08 31.98 -36.46
N MET A 6 44.76 31.93 -36.42
CA MET A 6 43.91 32.18 -35.26
C MET A 6 44.08 30.99 -34.32
N SER A 7 45.02 31.06 -33.38
CA SER A 7 45.15 30.04 -32.33
C SER A 7 44.00 30.20 -31.35
N LEU A 8 42.94 29.43 -31.60
CA LEU A 8 41.95 28.99 -30.64
C LEU A 8 42.64 28.68 -29.30
N LEU A 9 42.36 29.48 -28.27
CA LEU A 9 42.32 28.95 -26.91
C LEU A 9 41.17 27.94 -26.89
N VAL A 10 41.51 26.68 -27.17
CA VAL A 10 40.68 25.54 -26.80
C VAL A 10 40.65 25.56 -25.28
N LEU A 11 39.58 26.15 -24.73
CA LEU A 11 39.05 25.77 -23.43
C LEU A 11 38.85 24.26 -23.50
N VAL A 12 39.85 23.53 -23.02
CA VAL A 12 39.69 22.14 -22.62
C VAL A 12 38.78 22.20 -21.40
N CYS A 13 37.47 22.33 -21.66
CA CYS A 13 36.47 21.86 -20.72
C CYS A 13 36.72 20.36 -20.59
N HIS A 14 37.64 20.00 -19.68
CA HIS A 14 37.56 18.71 -19.04
C HIS A 14 36.19 18.69 -18.38
N THR A 15 35.19 18.16 -19.11
CA THR A 15 34.00 17.60 -18.51
C THR A 15 34.52 16.50 -17.60
N SER A 16 34.85 16.89 -16.36
CA SER A 16 35.00 15.98 -15.25
C SER A 16 33.62 15.35 -15.10
N TYR A 17 33.39 14.27 -15.83
CA TYR A 17 32.34 13.33 -15.49
C TYR A 17 32.74 12.85 -14.10
N ALA A 18 32.17 13.47 -13.07
CA ALA A 18 32.30 12.97 -11.73
C ALA A 18 31.80 11.52 -11.79
N HIS A 19 32.73 10.58 -11.60
CA HIS A 19 32.41 9.18 -11.65
C HIS A 19 31.37 8.92 -10.56
N THR A 20 30.17 8.55 -10.98
CA THR A 20 28.99 8.60 -10.10
C THR A 20 28.48 7.18 -9.85
N LEU A 21 28.13 6.91 -8.60
CA LEU A 21 27.32 5.74 -8.26
C LEU A 21 25.85 6.14 -8.33
N TYR A 22 25.10 5.54 -9.24
CA TYR A 22 23.69 5.79 -9.44
C TYR A 22 22.86 4.78 -8.66
N SER A 23 21.78 5.27 -8.03
CA SER A 23 20.74 4.40 -7.50
C SER A 23 20.01 3.72 -8.66
N ARG A 24 19.49 2.51 -8.43
CA ARG A 24 18.60 1.81 -9.38
C ARG A 24 17.36 2.62 -9.77
N MET A 25 17.00 3.65 -9.01
CA MET A 25 15.92 4.60 -9.34
C MET A 25 16.29 5.56 -10.49
N SER A 26 17.56 5.59 -10.90
CA SER A 26 18.07 6.46 -11.97
C SER A 26 17.72 5.92 -13.35
N GLU A 27 17.39 6.80 -14.28
CA GLU A 27 17.16 6.50 -15.69
C GLU A 27 18.50 6.36 -16.44
N CYS A 28 19.32 5.41 -15.96
CA CYS A 28 20.61 5.05 -16.53
C CYS A 28 20.54 3.65 -17.13
N GLU A 29 20.96 3.53 -18.38
CA GLU A 29 21.06 2.26 -19.08
C GLU A 29 22.34 1.53 -18.65
N PRO A 30 22.26 0.30 -18.12
CA PRO A 30 23.45 -0.50 -17.86
C PRO A 30 24.09 -0.99 -19.16
N ASN A 31 25.42 -1.01 -19.21
CA ASN A 31 26.18 -1.63 -20.27
C ASN A 31 26.12 -3.16 -20.11
N LEU A 32 25.28 -3.79 -20.93
CA LEU A 32 25.03 -5.23 -20.88
C LEU A 32 26.18 -6.08 -21.42
N SER A 33 27.13 -5.48 -22.16
CA SER A 33 28.29 -6.17 -22.73
C SER A 33 29.43 -6.36 -21.72
N ILE A 34 29.33 -5.73 -20.54
CA ILE A 34 30.33 -5.82 -19.48
C ILE A 34 29.69 -6.47 -18.25
N ASN A 35 30.41 -7.43 -17.66
CA ASN A 35 29.97 -8.08 -16.44
C ASN A 35 29.88 -7.07 -15.28
N GLY A 36 28.88 -7.26 -14.42
CA GLY A 36 28.74 -6.47 -13.20
C GLY A 36 29.85 -6.78 -12.20
N LYS A 37 29.89 -6.00 -11.12
CA LYS A 37 30.84 -6.19 -10.02
C LYS A 37 30.10 -6.23 -8.69
N GLU A 38 30.56 -7.10 -7.80
CA GLU A 38 30.02 -7.21 -6.45
C GLU A 38 30.98 -6.63 -5.42
N PHE A 39 30.40 -5.93 -4.45
CA PHE A 39 31.10 -5.32 -3.34
C PHE A 39 30.51 -5.83 -2.03
N ARG A 40 31.35 -6.25 -1.10
CA ARG A 40 30.92 -6.77 0.20
C ARG A 40 31.61 -6.05 1.35
N ALA A 41 30.86 -5.70 2.38
CA ALA A 41 31.38 -5.10 3.59
C ALA A 41 30.71 -5.68 4.83
N THR A 42 31.49 -6.01 5.85
CA THR A 42 31.00 -6.44 7.16
C THR A 42 31.36 -5.40 8.21
N VAL A 43 30.41 -5.11 9.11
CA VAL A 43 30.58 -4.19 10.25
C VAL A 43 30.09 -4.86 11.52
N ASN A 44 30.86 -4.72 12.60
CA ASN A 44 30.44 -5.14 13.94
C ASN A 44 29.55 -4.03 14.56
N TYR A 45 28.52 -4.41 15.30
CA TYR A 45 27.63 -3.45 15.97
C TYR A 45 27.49 -3.68 17.47
N LYS A 46 27.06 -2.63 18.19
CA LYS A 46 26.75 -2.71 19.62
C LYS A 46 25.28 -3.03 19.81
N ARG A 47 24.94 -3.75 20.90
CA ARG A 47 23.55 -4.15 21.20
C ARG A 47 22.60 -2.95 21.40
N SER A 48 23.16 -1.78 21.70
CA SER A 48 22.46 -0.50 21.84
C SER A 48 22.22 0.23 20.52
N ASP A 49 22.84 -0.19 19.42
CA ASP A 49 22.66 0.45 18.11
C ASP A 49 21.30 0.08 17.53
N SER A 50 20.54 1.05 17.02
CA SER A 50 19.28 0.77 16.31
C SER A 50 19.54 -0.03 15.02
N LYS A 51 18.53 -0.73 14.51
CA LYS A 51 18.67 -1.47 13.24
C LYS A 51 19.11 -0.55 12.09
N ASP A 52 18.60 0.67 12.05
CA ASP A 52 18.95 1.67 11.02
C ASP A 52 20.40 2.14 11.17
N ASP A 53 20.87 2.36 12.40
CA ASP A 53 22.28 2.70 12.64
C ASP A 53 23.22 1.56 12.20
N GLN A 54 22.83 0.31 12.45
CA GLN A 54 23.60 -0.86 12.04
C GLN A 54 23.73 -0.92 10.52
N ILE A 55 22.63 -0.72 9.78
CA ILE A 55 22.60 -0.75 8.32
C ILE A 55 23.35 0.45 7.74
N ASN A 56 23.19 1.65 8.31
CA ASN A 56 23.85 2.87 7.84
C ASN A 56 25.38 2.77 7.95
N LYS A 57 25.91 2.16 9.00
CA LYS A 57 27.36 1.89 9.12
C LYS A 57 27.87 0.99 7.98
N VAL A 58 27.07 0.01 7.57
CA VAL A 58 27.41 -0.88 6.45
C VAL A 58 27.31 -0.15 5.11
N ARG A 59 26.27 0.67 4.90
CA ARG A 59 26.12 1.53 3.70
C ARG A 59 27.31 2.47 3.52
N GLN A 60 27.73 3.16 4.59
CA GLN A 60 28.91 4.02 4.57
C GLN A 60 30.16 3.26 4.12
N LYS A 61 30.37 2.05 4.66
CA LYS A 61 31.52 1.22 4.32
C LYS A 61 31.47 0.72 2.88
N LEU A 62 30.31 0.28 2.40
CA LEU A 62 30.10 -0.13 1.01
C LEU A 62 30.33 1.02 0.04
N TYR A 63 29.70 2.17 0.29
CA TYR A 63 29.87 3.36 -0.54
C TYR A 63 31.33 3.76 -0.66
N ARG A 64 32.08 3.75 0.44
CA ARG A 64 33.52 4.05 0.42
C ARG A 64 34.30 3.09 -0.47
N ILE A 65 34.04 1.78 -0.39
CA ILE A 65 34.71 0.77 -1.22
C ILE A 65 34.37 0.97 -2.70
N ILE A 66 33.09 1.20 -3.03
CA ILE A 66 32.64 1.42 -4.40
C ILE A 66 33.24 2.71 -4.95
N SER A 67 33.23 3.79 -4.17
CA SER A 67 33.74 5.10 -4.57
C SER A 67 35.21 5.09 -4.92
N GLN A 68 36.02 4.26 -4.24
CA GLN A 68 37.44 4.08 -4.56
C GLN A 68 37.66 3.47 -5.96
N GLN A 69 36.67 2.78 -6.51
CA GLN A 69 36.75 2.13 -7.81
C GLN A 69 35.97 2.85 -8.89
N LEU A 70 35.25 3.94 -8.56
CA LEU A 70 34.46 4.70 -9.54
C LEU A 70 35.31 5.27 -10.68
N ASN A 71 36.59 5.58 -10.43
CA ASN A 71 37.52 6.08 -11.44
C ASN A 71 37.74 5.10 -12.61
N ASP A 72 37.54 3.79 -12.38
CA ASP A 72 37.66 2.77 -13.44
C ASP A 72 36.42 2.73 -14.36
N TYR A 73 35.39 3.51 -14.03
CA TYR A 73 34.07 3.50 -14.67
C TYR A 73 33.71 4.92 -15.18
N PRO A 74 34.09 5.29 -16.41
CA PRO A 74 33.97 6.67 -16.92
C PRO A 74 32.53 7.20 -16.97
N ASN A 75 31.54 6.33 -17.15
CA ASN A 75 30.12 6.68 -17.14
C ASN A 75 29.46 6.43 -15.77
N GLY A 76 30.23 5.98 -14.78
CA GLY A 76 29.73 5.57 -13.47
C GLY A 76 29.22 4.14 -13.41
N LEU A 77 28.73 3.80 -12.22
CA LEU A 77 28.16 2.51 -11.89
C LEU A 77 26.71 2.70 -11.46
N ILE A 78 25.81 1.81 -11.86
CA ILE A 78 24.43 1.77 -11.36
C ILE A 78 24.24 0.57 -10.44
N GLU A 79 23.72 0.82 -9.26
CA GLU A 79 23.26 -0.19 -8.32
C GLU A 79 22.19 -1.09 -8.98
N GLN A 80 22.36 -2.40 -8.86
CA GLN A 80 21.41 -3.41 -9.35
C GLN A 80 20.69 -4.07 -8.19
N SER A 81 21.46 -4.46 -7.18
CA SER A 81 20.94 -5.08 -5.97
C SER A 81 21.80 -4.71 -4.76
N VAL A 82 21.16 -4.75 -3.59
CA VAL A 82 21.80 -4.63 -2.29
C VAL A 82 21.19 -5.66 -1.35
N LEU A 83 22.02 -6.29 -0.53
CA LEU A 83 21.62 -7.26 0.48
C LEU A 83 22.28 -6.91 1.81
N PHE A 84 21.52 -6.92 2.92
CA PHE A 84 22.06 -6.77 4.27
C PHE A 84 21.69 -7.99 5.11
N ILE A 85 22.68 -8.70 5.64
CA ILE A 85 22.53 -9.88 6.49
C ILE A 85 22.97 -9.52 7.89
N ASN A 86 22.06 -9.63 8.86
CA ASN A 86 22.38 -9.44 10.27
C ASN A 86 22.60 -10.80 10.96
N ASN A 87 23.78 -10.97 11.55
CA ASN A 87 24.09 -12.09 12.42
C ASN A 87 24.08 -11.60 13.89
N SER A 88 23.03 -11.95 14.61
CA SER A 88 22.82 -11.58 16.01
C SER A 88 23.77 -12.31 16.98
N GLN A 89 24.24 -13.50 16.62
CA GLN A 89 25.18 -14.28 17.43
C GLN A 89 26.58 -13.65 17.40
N THR A 90 27.04 -13.23 16.22
CA THR A 90 28.36 -12.59 16.05
C THR A 90 28.32 -11.06 16.13
N LYS A 91 27.13 -10.47 16.30
CA LYS A 91 26.89 -9.01 16.32
C LYS A 91 27.49 -8.31 15.09
N GLN A 92 27.22 -8.89 13.93
CA GLN A 92 27.72 -8.41 12.64
C GLN A 92 26.60 -8.14 11.67
N VAL A 93 26.70 -7.04 10.93
CA VAL A 93 25.89 -6.84 9.72
C VAL A 93 26.82 -6.87 8.52
N THR A 94 26.46 -7.68 7.53
CA THR A 94 27.17 -7.79 6.26
C THR A 94 26.30 -7.26 5.13
N GLY A 95 26.82 -6.29 4.39
CA GLY A 95 26.19 -5.75 3.20
C GLY A 95 26.89 -6.25 1.93
N THR A 96 26.12 -6.56 0.91
CA THR A 96 26.61 -6.87 -0.44
C THR A 96 25.88 -5.97 -1.45
N VAL A 97 26.60 -5.39 -2.41
CA VAL A 97 26.04 -4.56 -3.48
C VAL A 97 26.53 -5.10 -4.81
N ALA A 98 25.61 -5.42 -5.72
CA ALA A 98 25.94 -5.65 -7.12
C ALA A 98 25.71 -4.36 -7.91
N VAL A 99 26.70 -3.99 -8.72
CA VAL A 99 26.65 -2.82 -9.58
C VAL A 99 26.97 -3.18 -11.02
N LYS A 100 26.50 -2.35 -11.95
CA LYS A 100 26.79 -2.50 -13.38
C LYS A 100 27.32 -1.21 -13.96
N HIS A 101 28.14 -1.33 -15.01
CA HIS A 101 28.65 -0.18 -15.75
C HIS A 101 27.47 0.57 -16.36
N VAL A 102 27.49 1.90 -16.31
CA VAL A 102 26.52 2.71 -17.04
C VAL A 102 26.97 2.86 -18.49
N LYS A 103 26.07 2.66 -19.43
CA LYS A 103 26.29 2.96 -20.85
C LYS A 103 25.99 4.43 -21.13
N ARG A 104 24.85 4.91 -20.65
CA ARG A 104 24.38 6.31 -20.73
C ARG A 104 23.22 6.51 -19.75
N CYS A 105 22.94 7.76 -19.40
CA CYS A 105 21.70 8.13 -18.71
C CYS A 105 20.90 9.07 -19.61
N THR A 106 19.60 8.84 -19.73
CA THR A 106 18.73 9.53 -20.70
C THR A 106 17.67 10.41 -20.04
N GLY A 107 17.63 10.46 -18.71
CA GLY A 107 16.71 11.33 -17.97
C GLY A 107 17.09 11.51 -16.51
N LYS A 108 16.15 11.36 -15.57
CA LYS A 108 16.39 11.74 -14.17
C LYS A 108 17.40 10.79 -13.51
N THR A 109 18.43 11.36 -12.88
CA THR A 109 19.48 10.59 -12.18
C THR A 109 19.45 10.85 -10.69
N TYR A 110 19.66 9.79 -9.90
CA TYR A 110 19.72 9.82 -8.44
C TYR A 110 21.09 9.30 -8.00
N HIS A 111 21.90 10.20 -7.47
CA HIS A 111 23.29 9.90 -7.14
C HIS A 111 23.36 9.41 -5.69
N ILE A 112 23.96 8.24 -5.50
CA ILE A 112 24.33 7.74 -4.18
C ILE A 112 25.59 8.49 -3.77
N THR A 113 25.50 9.29 -2.71
CA THR A 113 26.57 10.09 -2.14
C THR A 113 26.72 9.78 -0.65
N GLN A 114 27.69 10.39 0.05
CA GLN A 114 27.77 10.26 1.51
C GLN A 114 26.52 10.79 2.22
N ASP A 115 25.85 11.79 1.64
CA ASP A 115 24.66 12.43 2.22
C ASP A 115 23.36 11.74 1.82
N SER A 116 23.41 10.79 0.88
CA SER A 116 22.25 10.08 0.33
C SER A 116 22.41 8.56 0.32
N LEU A 117 23.10 8.02 1.33
CA LEU A 117 23.42 6.60 1.44
C LEU A 117 22.19 5.70 1.55
N GLU A 118 21.09 6.24 2.03
CA GLU A 118 19.79 5.58 2.07
C GLU A 118 19.32 5.15 0.69
N LEU A 119 19.76 5.81 -0.40
CA LEU A 119 19.46 5.39 -1.78
C LEU A 119 20.09 4.05 -2.16
N LEU A 120 21.09 3.58 -1.41
CA LEU A 120 21.66 2.24 -1.48
C LEU A 120 20.71 1.30 -0.69
N THR A 121 19.61 0.91 -1.33
CA THR A 121 18.49 0.16 -0.74
C THR A 121 18.47 -1.31 -1.17
N ALA A 122 18.01 -2.19 -0.28
CA ALA A 122 17.93 -3.63 -0.54
C ALA A 122 16.91 -4.00 -1.62
N ILE A 123 17.27 -4.91 -2.55
CA ILE A 123 16.49 -6.12 -2.94
C ILE A 123 17.48 -7.19 -3.49
N VAL A 124 17.26 -8.44 -3.06
CA VAL A 124 17.68 -9.79 -3.54
C VAL A 124 18.94 -10.44 -2.97
N ASN A 125 18.71 -11.70 -2.57
CA ASN A 125 19.59 -12.71 -1.99
C ASN A 125 20.60 -13.29 -3.00
N LYS A 126 21.67 -13.91 -2.51
CA LYS A 126 22.96 -14.12 -3.19
C LYS A 126 22.98 -15.18 -4.34
N ASN A 127 21.85 -15.78 -4.73
CA ASN A 127 21.87 -17.00 -5.55
C ASN A 127 21.25 -16.91 -6.95
N ASP A 128 20.73 -15.76 -7.38
CA ASP A 128 20.10 -15.64 -8.71
C ASP A 128 20.97 -14.89 -9.71
N PHE A 129 21.86 -15.63 -10.36
CA PHE A 129 22.28 -15.29 -11.72
C PHE A 129 21.97 -16.47 -12.65
N PRO A 130 20.92 -16.33 -13.47
CA PRO A 130 21.00 -16.74 -14.85
C PRO A 130 20.89 -15.49 -15.73
N ALA A 131 21.88 -15.33 -16.61
CA ALA A 131 21.79 -14.38 -17.72
C ALA A 131 20.53 -14.67 -18.55
N ILE A 132 19.79 -13.63 -18.98
CA ILE A 132 19.20 -13.46 -20.33
C ILE A 132 18.39 -12.15 -20.43
N LYS A 133 18.42 -11.59 -21.64
CA LYS A 133 17.92 -10.30 -22.14
C LYS A 133 16.38 -10.19 -22.17
N PHE A 134 15.87 -8.97 -21.98
CA PHE A 134 14.71 -8.49 -22.74
C PHE A 134 14.91 -7.06 -23.24
N THR A 135 14.68 -6.88 -24.54
CA THR A 135 14.42 -5.59 -25.20
C THR A 135 12.92 -5.37 -25.14
N THR A 136 12.48 -4.35 -24.42
CA THR A 136 11.14 -3.80 -24.56
C THR A 136 11.25 -2.27 -24.57
N GLU A 137 11.02 -1.68 -25.74
CA GLU A 137 10.81 -0.24 -25.89
C GLU A 137 9.43 0.08 -25.33
N TYR A 138 9.38 0.51 -24.06
CA TYR A 138 8.21 1.19 -23.50
C TYR A 138 8.55 2.66 -23.29
N THR A 139 8.02 3.51 -24.16
CA THR A 139 7.91 4.96 -23.89
C THR A 139 6.90 5.15 -22.77
N PHE A 140 7.38 5.26 -21.52
CA PHE A 140 6.57 5.78 -20.43
C PHE A 140 6.50 7.30 -20.55
N THR A 141 5.31 7.84 -20.79
CA THR A 141 5.02 9.24 -20.44
C THR A 141 5.16 9.34 -18.92
N PRO A 142 6.04 10.19 -18.37
CA PRO A 142 6.20 10.31 -16.93
C PRO A 142 4.95 10.98 -16.34
N SER A 143 3.97 10.18 -15.93
CA SER A 143 2.87 10.66 -15.09
C SER A 143 3.44 10.84 -13.69
N LEU A 144 3.51 12.08 -13.22
CA LEU A 144 3.77 12.38 -11.81
C LEU A 144 2.80 11.53 -10.95
N PRO A 145 3.29 10.91 -9.86
CA PRO A 145 2.43 10.18 -8.94
C PRO A 145 1.25 11.06 -8.50
N GLU A 146 0.02 10.57 -8.66
CA GLU A 146 -1.16 11.32 -8.26
C GLU A 146 -1.22 11.39 -6.73
N GLU A 147 -1.00 12.57 -6.17
CA GLU A 147 -1.00 12.81 -4.73
C GLU A 147 -2.38 12.49 -4.13
N ILE A 148 -2.40 11.73 -3.04
CA ILE A 148 -3.63 11.41 -2.32
C ILE A 148 -3.94 12.61 -1.42
N LYS A 149 -4.95 13.39 -1.81
CA LYS A 149 -5.39 14.53 -1.00
C LYS A 149 -5.95 14.07 0.34
N PRO A 150 -5.76 14.83 1.44
CA PRO A 150 -6.48 14.57 2.68
C PRO A 150 -7.99 14.78 2.49
N ILE A 151 -8.80 14.06 3.26
CA ILE A 151 -10.25 14.29 3.33
C ILE A 151 -10.48 15.39 4.36
N ASP A 152 -11.03 16.52 3.91
CA ASP A 152 -11.41 17.65 4.75
C ASP A 152 -12.85 18.04 4.41
N VAL A 153 -13.80 17.67 5.27
CA VAL A 153 -15.24 17.84 5.02
C VAL A 153 -15.94 18.39 6.26
N ASP A 154 -16.98 19.20 6.05
CA ASP A 154 -17.86 19.64 7.14
C ASP A 154 -18.60 18.42 7.71
N GLY A 155 -18.34 18.08 8.97
CA GLY A 155 -18.86 16.86 9.63
C GLY A 155 -20.35 16.89 9.97
N LYS A 156 -21.11 17.87 9.47
CA LYS A 156 -22.55 18.01 9.72
C LYS A 156 -23.38 16.96 9.01
N ILE A 157 -24.36 16.42 9.74
CA ILE A 157 -25.32 15.43 9.29
C ILE A 157 -26.72 15.93 9.63
N THR A 158 -27.61 15.97 8.65
CA THR A 158 -29.04 16.26 8.81
C THR A 158 -29.86 15.03 8.41
N HIS A 159 -31.19 15.11 8.50
CA HIS A 159 -32.08 14.04 8.04
C HIS A 159 -32.11 13.86 6.51
N ASN A 160 -31.55 14.80 5.74
CA ASN A 160 -31.58 14.80 4.27
C ASN A 160 -30.22 15.09 3.61
N SER A 161 -29.17 15.34 4.39
CA SER A 161 -27.82 15.61 3.89
C SER A 161 -26.76 15.09 4.85
N VAL A 162 -25.66 14.60 4.28
CA VAL A 162 -24.51 14.08 5.02
C VAL A 162 -23.26 14.75 4.47
N PHE A 163 -22.52 15.44 5.33
CA PHE A 163 -21.31 16.18 4.93
C PHE A 163 -21.53 17.13 3.75
N GLY A 164 -22.68 17.80 3.76
CA GLY A 164 -23.11 18.69 2.67
C GLY A 164 -23.57 17.99 1.39
N VAL A 165 -23.53 16.67 1.31
CA VAL A 165 -24.08 15.88 0.18
C VAL A 165 -25.56 15.62 0.43
N PRO A 166 -26.50 16.13 -0.39
CA PRO A 166 -27.92 15.86 -0.21
C PRO A 166 -28.28 14.46 -0.71
N LEU A 167 -29.24 13.80 -0.07
CA LEU A 167 -29.85 12.58 -0.61
C LEU A 167 -30.37 12.85 -2.02
N GLY A 168 -30.13 11.94 -2.95
CA GLY A 168 -30.45 12.12 -4.37
C GLY A 168 -29.32 12.72 -5.22
N ALA A 169 -28.22 13.18 -4.61
CA ALA A 169 -27.02 13.58 -5.36
C ALA A 169 -26.40 12.40 -6.11
N THR A 170 -25.76 12.70 -7.23
CA THR A 170 -24.94 11.73 -7.97
C THR A 170 -23.66 11.40 -7.21
N TYR A 171 -23.03 10.29 -7.56
CA TYR A 171 -21.72 9.92 -7.01
C TYR A 171 -20.66 10.97 -7.32
N GLU A 172 -20.65 11.54 -8.52
CA GLU A 172 -19.68 12.55 -8.91
C GLU A 172 -19.86 13.86 -8.12
N GLU A 173 -21.09 14.27 -7.86
CA GLU A 173 -21.35 15.42 -6.97
C GLU A 173 -20.90 15.14 -5.54
N ALA A 174 -21.13 13.92 -5.04
CA ALA A 174 -20.65 13.51 -3.72
C ALA A 174 -19.12 13.52 -3.67
N ARG A 175 -18.45 12.94 -4.67
CA ARG A 175 -16.99 12.92 -4.78
C ARG A 175 -16.41 14.33 -4.86
N ALA A 176 -17.03 15.24 -5.61
CA ALA A 176 -16.58 16.62 -5.72
C ALA A 176 -16.65 17.36 -4.38
N LYS A 177 -17.64 17.06 -3.52
CA LYS A 177 -17.76 17.66 -2.18
C LYS A 177 -16.86 17.01 -1.14
N LEU A 178 -16.64 15.70 -1.26
CA LEU A 178 -15.92 14.90 -0.27
C LEU A 178 -14.44 14.71 -0.63
N GLU A 179 -14.00 15.26 -1.76
CA GLU A 179 -12.73 15.03 -2.48
C GLU A 179 -12.53 13.58 -2.94
N ARG A 180 -12.66 12.62 -2.02
CA ARG A 180 -12.51 11.18 -2.30
C ARG A 180 -13.14 10.32 -1.20
N PHE A 181 -13.19 9.02 -1.46
CA PHE A 181 -13.57 8.01 -0.49
C PHE A 181 -12.36 7.15 -0.09
N SER A 182 -12.36 6.66 1.13
CA SER A 182 -11.35 5.74 1.68
C SER A 182 -11.51 4.33 1.14
N LEU A 183 -12.74 3.92 0.83
CA LEU A 183 -13.05 2.62 0.24
C LEU A 183 -14.24 2.75 -0.71
N GLN A 184 -14.22 1.99 -1.82
CA GLN A 184 -15.34 1.81 -2.74
C GLN A 184 -15.51 0.33 -3.02
N TRP A 185 -16.70 -0.20 -2.76
CA TRP A 185 -17.02 -1.61 -2.94
C TRP A 185 -18.15 -1.78 -3.96
N PRO A 186 -17.87 -2.28 -5.17
CA PRO A 186 -18.90 -2.59 -6.15
C PRO A 186 -19.68 -3.83 -5.69
N ILE A 187 -21.00 -3.70 -5.50
CA ILE A 187 -21.87 -4.80 -5.06
C ILE A 187 -22.46 -5.51 -6.26
N ASN A 188 -22.99 -4.74 -7.22
CA ASN A 188 -23.45 -5.19 -8.52
C ASN A 188 -23.40 -4.01 -9.51
N ASP A 189 -23.97 -4.18 -10.70
CA ASP A 189 -23.86 -3.18 -11.78
C ASP A 189 -24.56 -1.85 -11.43
N ASN A 190 -25.51 -1.87 -10.50
CA ASN A 190 -26.32 -0.70 -10.13
C ASN A 190 -26.11 -0.27 -8.68
N LEU A 191 -25.40 -1.02 -7.86
CA LEU A 191 -25.26 -0.76 -6.44
C LEU A 191 -23.78 -0.83 -6.04
N PHE A 192 -23.30 0.20 -5.38
CA PHE A 192 -22.01 0.18 -4.71
C PHE A 192 -22.09 0.96 -3.40
N ILE A 193 -21.15 0.67 -2.51
CA ILE A 193 -20.96 1.43 -1.29
C ILE A 193 -19.63 2.15 -1.31
N ALA A 194 -19.57 3.29 -0.64
CA ALA A 194 -18.35 4.03 -0.44
C ALA A 194 -18.18 4.36 1.04
N LEU A 195 -16.95 4.39 1.53
CA LEU A 195 -16.64 4.73 2.91
C LEU A 195 -15.80 5.99 3.01
N ILE A 196 -16.05 6.78 4.05
CA ILE A 196 -15.08 7.77 4.55
C ILE A 196 -14.51 7.26 5.87
N GLY A 197 -13.20 7.09 5.89
CA GLY A 197 -12.50 6.41 6.97
C GLY A 197 -13.11 5.05 7.24
N ARG A 198 -13.30 4.76 8.53
CA ARG A 198 -13.70 3.43 9.01
C ARG A 198 -15.15 3.36 9.48
N ASN A 199 -15.84 4.50 9.57
CA ASN A 199 -17.08 4.63 10.35
C ASN A 199 -18.27 5.19 9.56
N HIS A 200 -18.05 5.67 8.33
CA HIS A 200 -19.04 6.39 7.53
C HIS A 200 -19.30 5.66 6.22
N LEU A 201 -20.48 5.08 6.08
CA LEU A 201 -20.90 4.32 4.90
C LEU A 201 -21.92 5.10 4.08
N PHE A 202 -21.67 5.21 2.78
CA PHE A 202 -22.55 5.79 1.78
C PHE A 202 -23.02 4.71 0.83
N ILE A 203 -24.29 4.74 0.47
CA ILE A 203 -24.92 3.79 -0.45
C ILE A 203 -25.36 4.54 -1.70
N PHE A 204 -24.88 4.07 -2.85
CA PHE A 204 -25.20 4.60 -4.16
C PHE A 204 -25.93 3.54 -4.98
N GLU A 205 -27.14 3.85 -5.43
CA GLU A 205 -27.94 3.00 -6.29
C GLU A 205 -28.26 3.74 -7.58
N ASN A 206 -27.90 3.15 -8.73
CA ASN A 206 -27.92 3.76 -10.05
C ASN A 206 -27.20 5.11 -10.06
N ASP A 207 -26.01 5.16 -9.47
CA ASP A 207 -25.20 6.37 -9.28
C ASP A 207 -25.80 7.43 -8.34
N ILE A 208 -26.94 7.16 -7.70
CA ILE A 208 -27.64 8.12 -6.82
C ILE A 208 -27.43 7.77 -5.35
N PHE A 209 -27.04 8.75 -4.54
CA PHE A 209 -26.91 8.63 -3.10
C PHE A 209 -28.29 8.38 -2.45
N LYS A 210 -28.50 7.16 -1.93
CA LYS A 210 -29.78 6.72 -1.34
C LYS A 210 -29.81 6.73 0.17
N GLY A 211 -28.66 6.51 0.79
CA GLY A 211 -28.62 6.35 2.23
C GLY A 211 -27.21 6.28 2.78
N TYR A 212 -27.13 6.48 4.08
CA TYR A 212 -25.91 6.59 4.83
C TYR A 212 -26.04 5.89 6.17
N GLN A 213 -24.93 5.32 6.64
CA GLN A 213 -24.82 4.73 7.96
C GLN A 213 -23.52 5.16 8.64
N TYR A 214 -23.65 5.70 9.84
CA TYR A 214 -22.56 5.82 10.81
C TYR A 214 -22.63 4.66 11.79
N HIS A 215 -21.48 4.09 12.12
CA HIS A 215 -21.32 3.22 13.28
C HIS A 215 -19.89 3.35 13.82
N HIS A 216 -19.70 3.51 15.13
CA HIS A 216 -18.36 3.73 15.71
C HIS A 216 -17.37 2.56 15.48
N SER A 217 -17.91 1.38 15.20
CA SER A 217 -17.19 0.16 14.82
C SER A 217 -17.86 -0.46 13.60
N LEU A 218 -18.02 0.30 12.50
CA LEU A 218 -18.76 -0.13 11.30
C LEU A 218 -18.11 -1.34 10.61
N LEU A 219 -16.78 -1.40 10.57
CA LEU A 219 -16.03 -2.45 9.89
C LEU A 219 -15.50 -3.49 10.89
N PRO A 220 -15.37 -4.78 10.48
CA PRO A 220 -14.54 -5.73 11.20
C PRO A 220 -13.12 -5.21 11.33
N MET A 221 -12.46 -5.51 12.46
CA MET A 221 -11.15 -4.95 12.79
C MET A 221 -10.09 -5.28 11.73
N SER A 222 -10.11 -6.49 11.17
CA SER A 222 -9.19 -6.94 10.12
C SER A 222 -9.27 -6.06 8.87
N LEU A 223 -10.48 -5.69 8.43
CA LEU A 223 -10.70 -4.77 7.31
C LEU A 223 -10.43 -3.30 7.70
N ALA A 224 -10.86 -2.90 8.90
CA ALA A 224 -10.62 -1.54 9.41
C ALA A 224 -9.12 -1.20 9.45
N ASN A 225 -8.28 -2.17 9.85
CA ASN A 225 -6.83 -2.04 9.88
C ASN A 225 -6.18 -1.95 8.49
N GLN A 226 -6.93 -2.23 7.42
CA GLN A 226 -6.45 -2.00 6.06
C GLN A 226 -6.68 -0.57 5.58
N LEU A 227 -7.51 0.22 6.25
CA LEU A 227 -7.94 1.55 5.80
C LEU A 227 -7.26 2.66 6.58
N GLU A 228 -6.99 3.76 5.90
CA GLU A 228 -6.56 5.01 6.51
C GLU A 228 -7.42 5.45 7.72
N LEU A 229 -6.82 6.27 8.59
CA LEU A 229 -7.49 6.89 9.72
C LEU A 229 -7.91 8.30 9.34
N VAL A 230 -9.22 8.49 9.12
CA VAL A 230 -9.81 9.82 8.92
C VAL A 230 -10.44 10.27 10.23
N THR A 231 -9.99 11.40 10.74
CA THR A 231 -10.58 12.02 11.92
C THR A 231 -11.58 13.07 11.47
N LEU A 232 -12.87 12.83 11.72
CA LEU A 232 -13.94 13.77 11.44
C LEU A 232 -14.65 14.16 12.75
N ASP A 233 -14.91 15.45 12.92
CA ASP A 233 -15.76 15.95 13.99
C ASP A 233 -17.21 15.94 13.54
N ILE A 234 -17.93 14.91 13.97
CA ILE A 234 -19.27 14.61 13.48
C ILE A 234 -20.33 15.29 14.35
N GLU A 235 -21.23 16.00 13.69
CA GLU A 235 -22.32 16.75 14.31
C GLU A 235 -23.65 16.36 13.67
N LEU A 236 -24.61 15.89 14.47
CA LEU A 236 -25.97 15.60 14.04
C LEU A 236 -26.89 16.78 14.38
N LEU A 237 -27.63 17.26 13.39
CA LEU A 237 -28.63 18.31 13.56
C LEU A 237 -30.01 17.68 13.73
N ALA A 238 -30.62 17.89 14.90
CA ALA A 238 -31.95 17.42 15.22
C ALA A 238 -32.77 18.54 15.89
N ASN A 239 -33.80 19.05 15.21
CA ASN A 239 -34.68 20.12 15.69
C ASN A 239 -33.91 21.33 16.25
N ASP A 240 -33.02 21.90 15.43
CA ASP A 240 -32.16 23.05 15.75
C ASP A 240 -31.12 22.83 16.87
N ALA A 241 -31.04 21.62 17.43
CA ALA A 241 -29.97 21.22 18.35
C ALA A 241 -28.87 20.45 17.61
N ILE A 242 -27.62 20.65 18.06
CA ILE A 242 -26.43 20.00 17.52
C ILE A 242 -25.94 18.95 18.53
N PHE A 243 -25.71 17.73 18.05
CA PHE A 243 -25.25 16.61 18.85
C PHE A 243 -23.94 16.05 18.28
N SER A 244 -22.85 16.14 19.04
CA SER A 244 -21.60 15.47 18.65
C SER A 244 -21.67 13.98 18.95
N THR A 245 -21.07 13.14 18.10
CA THR A 245 -20.92 11.69 18.37
C THR A 245 -20.06 11.38 19.60
N LYS A 246 -19.22 12.33 20.03
CA LYS A 246 -18.37 12.24 21.23
C LYS A 246 -19.12 12.68 22.51
N MET A 247 -20.32 13.26 22.37
CA MET A 247 -21.08 13.81 23.49
C MET A 247 -21.71 12.70 24.34
N LEU A 248 -21.68 12.90 25.67
CA LEU A 248 -22.47 12.10 26.61
C LEU A 248 -23.91 12.62 26.62
N LEU A 249 -24.87 11.70 26.47
CA LEU A 249 -26.27 12.01 26.23
C LEU A 249 -27.14 11.71 27.43
N THR A 250 -28.00 12.67 27.76
CA THR A 250 -29.14 12.50 28.68
C THR A 250 -30.32 11.81 27.98
N GLU A 251 -31.29 11.28 28.75
CA GLU A 251 -32.51 10.69 28.18
C GLU A 251 -33.30 11.65 27.29
N ASN A 252 -33.38 12.93 27.67
CA ASN A 252 -34.08 13.94 26.87
C ASN A 252 -33.41 14.12 25.50
N GLN A 253 -32.07 14.17 25.48
CA GLN A 253 -31.29 14.28 24.23
C GLN A 253 -31.41 13.03 23.37
N LYS A 254 -31.40 11.83 23.97
CA LYS A 254 -31.67 10.57 23.25
C LYS A 254 -33.06 10.58 22.61
N ASN A 255 -34.07 11.09 23.32
CA ASN A 255 -35.42 11.20 22.78
C ASN A 255 -35.52 12.22 21.63
N THR A 256 -34.80 13.34 21.71
CA THR A 256 -34.70 14.30 20.59
C THR A 256 -34.06 13.66 19.37
N LEU A 257 -32.95 12.94 19.55
CA LEU A 257 -32.28 12.22 18.47
C LEU A 257 -33.17 11.13 17.85
N LYS A 258 -33.87 10.33 18.65
CA LYS A 258 -34.81 9.29 18.15
C LYS A 258 -35.95 9.88 17.30
N LYS A 259 -36.41 11.09 17.62
CA LYS A 259 -37.45 11.78 16.84
C LYS A 259 -36.93 12.22 15.47
N ALA A 260 -35.69 12.69 15.40
CA ALA A 260 -35.07 13.13 14.14
C ALA A 260 -34.51 11.96 13.30
N TYR A 261 -34.01 10.92 13.97
CA TYR A 261 -33.36 9.76 13.38
C TYR A 261 -33.94 8.48 14.00
N PRO A 262 -34.99 7.89 13.40
CA PRO A 262 -35.72 6.76 14.00
C PRO A 262 -34.86 5.53 14.28
N THR A 263 -33.76 5.36 13.54
CA THR A 263 -32.83 4.22 13.62
C THR A 263 -31.56 4.51 14.41
N VAL A 264 -31.49 5.64 15.14
CA VAL A 264 -30.33 5.94 16.00
C VAL A 264 -30.22 4.93 17.14
N ALA A 265 -29.01 4.43 17.37
CA ALA A 265 -28.68 3.55 18.48
C ALA A 265 -27.67 4.22 19.42
N PHE A 266 -27.68 3.78 20.68
CA PHE A 266 -26.86 4.34 21.75
C PHE A 266 -26.08 3.25 22.46
N GLN A 267 -24.82 3.51 22.72
CA GLN A 267 -23.94 2.65 23.51
C GLN A 267 -23.90 3.18 24.93
N THR A 268 -24.21 2.31 25.89
CA THR A 268 -24.05 2.60 27.32
C THR A 268 -22.64 2.18 27.76
N MET A 269 -21.94 3.11 28.40
CA MET A 269 -20.61 2.92 28.98
C MET A 269 -20.74 3.04 30.49
N HIS A 270 -20.17 2.09 31.21
CA HIS A 270 -20.12 2.12 32.68
C HIS A 270 -18.77 2.69 33.11
N SER A 271 -18.78 3.77 33.90
CA SER A 271 -17.57 4.31 34.52
C SER A 271 -17.28 3.62 35.86
N ASP A 272 -18.35 3.21 36.55
CA ASP A 272 -18.34 2.35 37.73
C ASP A 272 -19.67 1.59 37.78
N ASN A 273 -19.96 0.88 38.87
CA ASN A 273 -21.18 0.08 39.00
C ASN A 273 -22.47 0.92 39.05
N GLU A 274 -22.40 2.23 39.32
CA GLU A 274 -23.56 3.09 39.53
C GLU A 274 -23.72 4.14 38.41
N THR A 275 -22.62 4.54 37.79
CA THR A 275 -22.54 5.63 36.83
C THR A 275 -22.41 5.09 35.43
N SER A 276 -23.47 5.26 34.65
CA SER A 276 -23.48 4.93 33.23
C SER A 276 -23.71 6.18 32.38
N PHE A 277 -23.03 6.23 31.24
CA PHE A 277 -23.17 7.30 30.26
C PHE A 277 -23.56 6.69 28.92
N SER A 278 -24.46 7.34 28.19
CA SER A 278 -24.80 6.93 26.83
C SER A 278 -24.14 7.84 25.81
N LYS A 279 -23.65 7.29 24.70
CA LYS A 279 -23.21 8.05 23.52
C LYS A 279 -23.85 7.49 22.26
N ILE A 280 -23.75 8.22 21.16
CA ILE A 280 -24.24 7.74 19.85
C ILE A 280 -23.38 6.56 19.40
N GLU A 281 -24.03 5.42 19.20
CA GLU A 281 -23.39 4.21 18.67
C GLU A 281 -23.45 4.20 17.14
N SER A 282 -24.65 4.45 16.62
CA SER A 282 -24.93 4.45 15.19
C SER A 282 -26.07 5.38 14.84
N VAL A 283 -26.05 5.86 13.59
CA VAL A 283 -27.16 6.62 13.00
C VAL A 283 -27.26 6.24 11.53
N GLN A 284 -28.48 6.26 11.00
CA GLN A 284 -28.73 6.09 9.58
C GLN A 284 -29.55 7.26 9.05
N VAL A 285 -29.25 7.65 7.81
CA VAL A 285 -29.98 8.67 7.04
C VAL A 285 -30.42 8.05 5.71
N GLY A 286 -31.65 8.30 5.29
CA GLY A 286 -32.21 7.70 4.07
C GLY A 286 -32.44 6.19 4.18
N LYS A 287 -32.42 5.50 3.03
CA LYS A 287 -32.74 4.07 2.94
C LYS A 287 -31.46 3.25 2.74
N LEU A 288 -31.27 2.21 3.55
CA LEU A 288 -30.27 1.19 3.26
C LEU A 288 -30.80 0.27 2.16
N ALA A 289 -29.99 0.01 1.15
CA ALA A 289 -30.34 -0.95 0.10
C ALA A 289 -30.27 -2.38 0.67
N ASP A 290 -31.29 -3.19 0.36
CA ASP A 290 -31.23 -4.62 0.61
C ASP A 290 -30.26 -5.25 -0.39
N ILE A 291 -29.14 -5.79 0.11
CA ILE A 291 -28.19 -6.53 -0.71
C ILE A 291 -28.76 -7.92 -0.99
N ASN A 292 -29.62 -8.00 -2.00
CA ASN A 292 -30.26 -9.26 -2.40
C ASN A 292 -29.41 -10.08 -3.38
N GLN A 293 -28.50 -9.42 -4.12
CA GLN A 293 -27.64 -10.06 -5.11
C GLN A 293 -26.24 -9.46 -5.07
N LEU A 294 -25.29 -10.27 -4.59
CA LEU A 294 -23.86 -9.98 -4.59
C LEU A 294 -23.25 -10.49 -5.89
N LYS A 295 -22.62 -9.60 -6.66
CA LYS A 295 -21.74 -10.02 -7.74
C LYS A 295 -20.43 -10.50 -7.13
N PRO A 296 -19.96 -11.72 -7.43
CA PRO A 296 -18.70 -12.20 -6.88
C PRO A 296 -17.55 -11.32 -7.38
N LEU A 297 -16.74 -10.83 -6.44
CA LEU A 297 -15.52 -10.10 -6.76
C LEU A 297 -14.53 -11.05 -7.47
N PRO A 298 -13.85 -10.59 -8.55
CA PRO A 298 -12.82 -11.38 -9.20
C PRO A 298 -11.71 -11.77 -8.22
N CYS A 299 -11.16 -12.96 -8.39
CA CYS A 299 -9.96 -13.45 -7.69
C CYS A 299 -8.81 -13.58 -8.67
N TYR A 300 -7.59 -13.29 -8.21
CA TYR A 300 -6.40 -13.63 -8.97
C TYR A 300 -6.05 -15.11 -8.75
N LYS A 301 -5.91 -15.87 -9.85
CA LYS A 301 -5.69 -17.32 -9.86
C LYS A 301 -4.60 -17.75 -10.85
N ASN A 302 -3.63 -16.87 -11.11
CA ASN A 302 -2.46 -17.14 -11.97
C ASN A 302 -2.76 -17.58 -13.40
N ASN A 303 -3.92 -17.18 -13.91
CA ASN A 303 -4.29 -17.37 -15.31
C ASN A 303 -3.80 -16.23 -16.22
N ALA A 304 -3.17 -15.21 -15.66
CA ALA A 304 -2.65 -14.02 -16.33
C ALA A 304 -1.53 -13.38 -15.50
N SER A 305 -0.77 -12.44 -16.07
CA SER A 305 0.14 -11.61 -15.27
C SER A 305 -0.65 -10.73 -14.30
N PHE A 306 0.01 -10.27 -13.23
CA PHE A 306 -0.66 -9.39 -12.26
C PHE A 306 -1.16 -8.09 -12.92
N ASN A 307 -0.36 -7.48 -13.79
CA ASN A 307 -0.73 -6.24 -14.48
C ASN A 307 -1.93 -6.46 -15.42
N GLN A 308 -1.94 -7.58 -16.14
CA GLN A 308 -3.07 -7.93 -17.01
C GLN A 308 -4.36 -8.12 -16.20
N PHE A 309 -4.30 -8.85 -15.09
CA PHE A 309 -5.44 -9.02 -14.20
C PHE A 309 -5.96 -7.67 -13.68
N LEU A 310 -5.06 -6.83 -13.15
CA LEU A 310 -5.42 -5.51 -12.64
C LEU A 310 -6.03 -4.63 -13.72
N THR A 311 -5.48 -4.62 -14.93
CA THR A 311 -6.00 -3.83 -16.06
C THR A 311 -7.41 -4.28 -16.45
N GLN A 312 -7.66 -5.59 -16.49
CA GLN A 312 -8.94 -6.14 -16.93
C GLN A 312 -10.04 -6.09 -15.86
N GLN A 313 -9.68 -6.14 -14.58
CA GLN A 313 -10.65 -6.29 -13.49
C GLN A 313 -10.77 -5.08 -12.58
N LYS A 314 -9.94 -4.03 -12.74
CA LYS A 314 -9.85 -2.85 -11.85
C LYS A 314 -11.19 -2.36 -11.30
N GLU A 315 -12.15 -2.10 -12.20
CA GLU A 315 -13.46 -1.51 -11.87
C GLU A 315 -14.37 -2.44 -11.07
N LYS A 316 -14.07 -3.75 -11.06
CA LYS A 316 -14.81 -4.78 -10.33
C LYS A 316 -14.17 -5.12 -8.99
N LEU A 317 -13.00 -4.56 -8.68
CA LEU A 317 -12.30 -4.78 -7.42
C LEU A 317 -12.70 -3.72 -6.40
N VAL A 318 -12.48 -4.01 -5.12
CA VAL A 318 -12.69 -3.04 -4.05
C VAL A 318 -11.50 -2.08 -4.05
N SER A 319 -11.75 -0.79 -4.30
CA SER A 319 -10.71 0.24 -4.24
C SER A 319 -10.60 0.76 -2.82
N LEU A 320 -9.38 0.93 -2.30
CA LEU A 320 -9.16 1.47 -0.97
C LEU A 320 -7.86 2.28 -0.84
N ILE A 321 -7.83 3.21 0.11
CA ILE A 321 -6.64 3.92 0.56
C ILE A 321 -6.21 3.32 1.89
N ASP A 322 -4.98 2.80 1.92
CA ASP A 322 -4.49 2.04 3.06
C ASP A 322 -3.96 2.93 4.21
N VAL A 323 -3.66 2.30 5.35
CA VAL A 323 -3.08 2.96 6.53
C VAL A 323 -1.76 3.70 6.29
N ASN A 324 -1.08 3.43 5.18
CA ASN A 324 0.18 4.06 4.79
C ASN A 324 -0.01 5.05 3.63
N ASP A 325 -1.24 5.52 3.41
CA ASP A 325 -1.61 6.40 2.30
C ASP A 325 -1.21 5.83 0.93
N LYS A 326 -1.52 4.55 0.69
CA LYS A 326 -1.33 3.91 -0.61
C LYS A 326 -2.65 3.46 -1.20
N ARG A 327 -2.78 3.69 -2.51
CA ARG A 327 -3.89 3.13 -3.30
C ARG A 327 -3.73 1.62 -3.37
N SER A 328 -4.81 0.92 -3.07
CA SER A 328 -4.85 -0.54 -3.09
C SER A 328 -6.14 -1.05 -3.71
N LEU A 329 -6.08 -2.26 -4.26
CA LEU A 329 -7.23 -2.99 -4.81
C LEU A 329 -7.35 -4.32 -4.09
N LEU A 330 -8.53 -4.62 -3.55
CA LEU A 330 -8.83 -5.86 -2.85
C LEU A 330 -9.68 -6.78 -3.74
N THR A 331 -9.24 -8.03 -3.87
CA THR A 331 -9.93 -9.08 -4.64
C THR A 331 -10.95 -9.83 -3.80
N GLY A 332 -11.79 -10.63 -4.46
CA GLY A 332 -12.72 -11.54 -3.80
C GLY A 332 -12.06 -12.69 -3.04
N CYS A 333 -10.74 -12.87 -3.18
CA CYS A 333 -9.99 -13.91 -2.50
C CYS A 333 -8.98 -13.31 -1.52
N SER A 334 -9.34 -12.22 -0.82
CA SER A 334 -8.53 -11.61 0.24
C SER A 334 -7.07 -11.27 -0.15
N GLN A 335 -6.85 -10.94 -1.43
CA GLN A 335 -5.56 -10.45 -1.93
C GLN A 335 -5.64 -8.93 -2.10
N LYS A 336 -4.80 -8.19 -1.39
CA LYS A 336 -4.70 -6.74 -1.47
C LYS A 336 -3.50 -6.32 -2.31
N PHE A 337 -3.77 -5.86 -3.52
CA PHE A 337 -2.79 -5.34 -4.46
C PHE A 337 -2.49 -3.88 -4.12
N THR A 338 -1.31 -3.61 -3.57
CA THR A 338 -0.86 -2.27 -3.22
C THR A 338 -0.18 -1.64 -4.43
N LEU A 339 -0.59 -0.43 -4.79
CA LEU A 339 -0.07 0.28 -5.95
C LEU A 339 0.94 1.35 -5.53
N THR A 340 1.89 1.59 -6.42
CA THR A 340 2.72 2.80 -6.41
C THR A 340 1.89 3.99 -6.91
N GLY A 341 2.37 5.22 -6.71
CA GLY A 341 1.60 6.40 -7.10
C GLY A 341 1.44 6.62 -8.63
N ASN A 342 2.16 5.86 -9.47
CA ASN A 342 1.90 5.78 -10.91
C ASN A 342 0.99 4.59 -11.28
N ASN A 343 0.23 4.07 -10.31
CA ASN A 343 -0.69 2.94 -10.44
C ASN A 343 -0.06 1.59 -10.84
N LYS A 344 1.27 1.44 -10.73
CA LYS A 344 1.93 0.14 -10.93
C LYS A 344 1.87 -0.70 -9.67
N LEU A 345 1.73 -2.01 -9.82
CA LEU A 345 1.76 -2.94 -8.70
C LEU A 345 3.10 -2.87 -7.96
N LYS A 346 3.03 -2.68 -6.64
CA LYS A 346 4.19 -2.68 -5.75
C LYS A 346 4.35 -4.01 -5.02
N GLU A 347 3.28 -4.47 -4.40
CA GLU A 347 3.25 -5.66 -3.57
C GLU A 347 1.81 -6.17 -3.46
N ILE A 348 1.67 -7.45 -3.16
CA ILE A 348 0.38 -8.07 -2.85
C ILE A 348 0.44 -8.54 -1.41
N ILE A 349 -0.49 -8.05 -0.60
CA ILE A 349 -0.66 -8.48 0.78
C ILE A 349 -1.77 -9.53 0.78
N LEU A 350 -1.43 -10.73 1.21
CA LEU A 350 -2.34 -11.84 1.41
C LEU A 350 -2.90 -11.71 2.82
N LEU A 351 -4.18 -11.35 2.90
CA LEU A 351 -4.83 -11.06 4.18
C LEU A 351 -5.26 -12.34 4.86
N ASP A 352 -5.17 -12.35 6.19
CA ASP A 352 -5.89 -13.32 7.01
C ASP A 352 -7.40 -13.24 6.75
N GLU A 353 -8.14 -14.26 7.17
CA GLU A 353 -9.58 -14.31 7.02
C GLU A 353 -10.22 -13.07 7.65
N ILE A 354 -10.95 -12.32 6.83
CA ILE A 354 -11.68 -11.15 7.30
C ILE A 354 -12.95 -11.67 7.97
N GLY A 355 -12.88 -11.88 9.28
CA GLY A 355 -14.01 -12.34 10.07
C GLY A 355 -15.20 -11.38 10.05
N ASN A 356 -16.39 -11.91 10.33
CA ASN A 356 -17.59 -11.09 10.54
C ASN A 356 -17.42 -10.20 11.79
N GLY A 357 -17.82 -8.94 11.68
CA GLY A 357 -17.83 -8.04 12.82
C GLY A 357 -18.98 -8.40 13.78
N GLN A 358 -18.81 -8.13 15.07
CA GLN A 358 -19.89 -8.28 16.07
C GLN A 358 -20.95 -7.17 15.98
N ASN A 359 -20.85 -6.25 15.03
CA ASN A 359 -21.74 -5.11 14.91
C ASN A 359 -23.04 -5.46 14.18
N ASN A 360 -24.05 -4.60 14.35
CA ASN A 360 -25.33 -4.70 13.64
C ASN A 360 -25.25 -4.21 12.17
N ALA A 361 -24.05 -4.02 11.61
CA ALA A 361 -23.86 -3.54 10.24
C ALA A 361 -24.01 -4.69 9.23
N LYS A 362 -25.24 -5.18 9.07
CA LYS A 362 -25.60 -6.31 8.20
C LYS A 362 -24.98 -6.20 6.81
N THR A 363 -25.01 -5.02 6.21
CA THR A 363 -24.45 -4.73 4.88
C THR A 363 -22.97 -5.11 4.78
N ILE A 364 -22.13 -4.66 5.71
CA ILE A 364 -20.69 -4.95 5.71
C ILE A 364 -20.43 -6.42 6.00
N ASN A 365 -21.12 -7.02 6.98
CA ASN A 365 -20.93 -8.42 7.31
C ASN A 365 -21.30 -9.33 6.12
N THR A 366 -22.38 -9.02 5.40
CA THR A 366 -22.76 -9.72 4.17
C THR A 366 -21.67 -9.60 3.10
N LEU A 367 -21.09 -8.41 2.89
CA LEU A 367 -20.02 -8.20 1.91
C LEU A 367 -18.74 -8.96 2.27
N VAL A 368 -18.31 -8.86 3.52
CA VAL A 368 -17.10 -9.51 4.03
C VAL A 368 -17.22 -11.02 3.97
N SER A 369 -18.38 -11.59 4.31
CA SER A 369 -18.64 -13.03 4.23
C SER A 369 -18.54 -13.62 2.82
N SER A 370 -18.57 -12.77 1.78
CA SER A 370 -18.40 -13.20 0.39
C SER A 370 -16.93 -13.36 -0.02
N LEU A 371 -15.99 -12.85 0.77
CA LEU A 371 -14.56 -13.00 0.53
C LEU A 371 -14.11 -14.42 0.83
N LYS A 372 -13.23 -14.93 -0.01
CA LYS A 372 -12.66 -16.27 0.10
C LYS A 372 -11.22 -16.19 0.59
N PRO A 373 -10.72 -17.24 1.25
CA PRO A 373 -9.29 -17.37 1.50
C PRO A 373 -8.48 -17.30 0.20
N TRP A 374 -7.27 -16.74 0.29
CA TRP A 374 -6.40 -16.56 -0.87
C TRP A 374 -5.74 -17.88 -1.31
N THR A 375 -5.44 -17.92 -2.60
CA THR A 375 -4.56 -18.91 -3.23
C THR A 375 -3.65 -18.19 -4.21
N LEU A 376 -2.35 -18.52 -4.20
CA LEU A 376 -1.37 -17.99 -5.14
C LEU A 376 -0.41 -19.10 -5.53
N ASP A 377 -0.45 -19.50 -6.80
CA ASP A 377 0.26 -20.65 -7.37
C ASP A 377 -0.10 -21.91 -6.59
N ASN A 378 0.92 -22.58 -6.06
CA ASN A 378 0.82 -23.78 -5.25
C ASN A 378 0.74 -23.44 -3.75
N VAL A 379 0.67 -22.15 -3.39
CA VAL A 379 0.52 -21.68 -2.01
C VAL A 379 -0.91 -21.29 -1.73
N LYS A 380 -1.46 -21.74 -0.60
CA LYS A 380 -2.83 -21.42 -0.18
C LYS A 380 -2.91 -21.09 1.30
N TYR A 381 -3.90 -20.29 1.65
CA TYR A 381 -4.29 -20.10 3.04
C TYR A 381 -4.55 -21.44 3.73
N GLY A 382 -4.11 -21.59 4.98
CA GLY A 382 -4.30 -22.80 5.77
C GLY A 382 -3.34 -23.95 5.43
N GLN A 383 -2.39 -23.75 4.51
CA GLN A 383 -1.35 -24.73 4.19
C GLN A 383 -0.33 -24.82 5.32
N THR A 384 0.19 -26.01 5.56
CA THR A 384 1.20 -26.28 6.60
C THR A 384 2.60 -25.85 6.17
N ALA A 385 3.50 -25.62 7.13
CA ALA A 385 4.89 -25.31 6.84
C ALA A 385 5.60 -26.45 6.10
N SER A 386 5.23 -27.71 6.41
CA SER A 386 5.78 -28.90 5.72
C SER A 386 5.46 -28.91 4.23
N GLU A 387 4.25 -28.51 3.84
CA GLU A 387 3.84 -28.43 2.45
C GLU A 387 4.53 -27.26 1.71
N LEU A 388 4.86 -26.17 2.42
CA LEU A 388 5.68 -25.08 1.87
C LEU A 388 7.14 -25.47 1.66
N LEU A 389 7.72 -26.20 2.61
CA LEU A 389 9.08 -26.73 2.49
C LEU A 389 9.22 -27.61 1.23
N ALA A 390 8.18 -28.39 0.92
CA ALA A 390 8.13 -29.20 -0.31
C ALA A 390 8.12 -28.35 -1.59
N LEU A 391 7.71 -27.07 -1.52
CA LEU A 391 7.78 -26.11 -2.61
C LEU A 391 9.12 -25.37 -2.67
N GLY A 392 10.07 -25.67 -1.77
CA GLY A 392 11.36 -25.02 -1.68
C GLY A 392 11.40 -23.80 -0.76
N ALA A 393 10.40 -23.63 0.12
CA ALA A 393 10.42 -22.56 1.09
C ALA A 393 11.51 -22.78 2.15
N THR A 394 11.96 -21.69 2.76
CA THR A 394 12.82 -21.70 3.95
C THR A 394 12.03 -21.18 5.13
N LEU A 395 12.18 -21.80 6.31
CA LEU A 395 11.48 -21.37 7.52
C LEU A 395 12.39 -20.51 8.37
N GLU A 396 11.91 -19.32 8.73
CA GLU A 396 12.58 -18.40 9.64
C GLU A 396 11.54 -17.85 10.61
N TRP A 397 11.62 -18.18 11.91
CA TRP A 397 10.84 -17.53 12.99
C TRP A 397 9.37 -17.17 12.65
N GLN A 398 8.45 -18.13 12.77
CA GLN A 398 7.02 -17.94 12.45
C GLN A 398 6.76 -17.41 11.02
N GLN A 399 7.76 -17.44 10.14
CA GLN A 399 7.62 -17.06 8.75
C GLN A 399 8.21 -18.14 7.84
N ALA A 400 7.67 -18.20 6.63
CA ALA A 400 8.23 -18.98 5.55
C ALA A 400 8.53 -18.08 4.36
N LEU A 401 9.73 -18.20 3.80
CA LEU A 401 10.16 -17.46 2.62
C LEU A 401 10.19 -18.42 1.44
N LEU A 402 9.47 -18.08 0.37
CA LEU A 402 9.45 -18.83 -0.88
C LEU A 402 9.72 -17.90 -2.04
N GLU A 403 10.75 -18.24 -2.82
CA GLU A 403 11.12 -17.51 -4.02
C GLU A 403 10.73 -18.33 -5.25
N THR A 404 10.10 -17.66 -6.21
CA THR A 404 9.75 -18.21 -7.52
C THR A 404 10.35 -17.32 -8.60
N PRO A 405 10.40 -17.75 -9.87
CA PRO A 405 10.82 -16.88 -10.96
C PRO A 405 9.97 -15.61 -11.13
N GLN A 406 8.73 -15.60 -10.62
CA GLN A 406 7.76 -14.53 -10.86
C GLN A 406 7.59 -13.60 -9.65
N TRP A 407 7.86 -14.07 -8.44
CA TRP A 407 7.65 -13.33 -7.20
C TRP A 407 8.42 -13.92 -6.02
N HIS A 408 8.69 -13.08 -5.02
CA HIS A 408 9.17 -13.45 -3.69
C HIS A 408 8.03 -13.35 -2.69
N GLY A 409 7.79 -14.41 -1.91
CA GLY A 409 6.75 -14.45 -0.89
C GLY A 409 7.31 -14.62 0.52
N ILE A 410 6.81 -13.82 1.46
CA ILE A 410 7.04 -13.94 2.90
C ILE A 410 5.69 -14.27 3.53
N PHE A 411 5.56 -15.47 4.06
CA PHE A 411 4.31 -16.00 4.59
C PHE A 411 4.36 -16.03 6.11
N GLU A 412 3.32 -15.54 6.77
CA GLU A 412 3.20 -15.57 8.22
C GLU A 412 2.51 -16.86 8.67
N MET A 413 3.08 -17.49 9.70
CA MET A 413 2.64 -18.78 10.21
C MET A 413 2.31 -18.73 11.70
N TYR A 414 1.22 -19.39 12.06
CA TYR A 414 0.80 -19.62 13.44
C TYR A 414 0.46 -21.09 13.58
N ASP A 415 0.96 -21.75 14.62
CA ASP A 415 0.76 -23.19 14.86
C ASP A 415 1.00 -24.06 13.60
N ASP A 416 2.13 -23.83 12.92
CA ASP A 416 2.55 -24.55 11.69
C ASP A 416 1.69 -24.28 10.45
N VAL A 417 0.75 -23.34 10.50
CA VAL A 417 -0.19 -23.04 9.41
C VAL A 417 -0.02 -21.61 8.92
N ILE A 418 0.00 -21.41 7.59
CA ILE A 418 0.02 -20.09 6.98
C ILE A 418 -1.36 -19.44 7.05
N TYR A 419 -1.41 -18.19 7.49
CA TYR A 419 -2.65 -17.41 7.53
C TYR A 419 -2.55 -16.09 6.76
N ALA A 420 -1.36 -15.51 6.63
CA ALA A 420 -1.15 -14.25 5.90
C ALA A 420 0.17 -14.28 5.13
N GLY A 421 0.41 -13.25 4.32
CA GLY A 421 1.68 -13.12 3.64
C GLY A 421 1.83 -11.85 2.85
N LYS A 422 3.04 -11.66 2.33
CA LYS A 422 3.41 -10.53 1.49
C LYS A 422 4.17 -11.06 0.29
N ILE A 423 3.73 -10.64 -0.89
CA ILE A 423 4.29 -11.05 -2.17
C ILE A 423 4.86 -9.81 -2.86
N ILE A 424 6.10 -9.93 -3.32
CA ILE A 424 6.81 -8.92 -4.08
C ILE A 424 7.00 -9.49 -5.50
N PRO A 425 6.25 -8.98 -6.50
CA PRO A 425 6.44 -9.39 -7.89
C PRO A 425 7.86 -9.07 -8.38
N LEU A 426 8.48 -10.02 -9.09
CA LEU A 426 9.82 -9.87 -9.66
C LEU A 426 9.77 -9.50 -11.15
N ALA A 427 8.73 -9.96 -11.86
CA ALA A 427 8.42 -9.55 -13.23
C ALA A 427 7.17 -8.65 -13.23
N LEU A 428 7.33 -7.41 -13.69
CA LEU A 428 6.24 -6.47 -13.97
C LEU A 428 5.96 -6.49 -15.48
N ASP A 429 5.57 -7.64 -16.02
CA ASP A 429 5.02 -7.70 -17.39
C ASP A 429 3.53 -7.30 -17.36
#